data_AF-A0A0K8VHY5-F1
#
_entry.id   AF-A0A0K8VHY5-F1
#
_cell.length_a   1.000
_cell.length_b   1.000
_cell.length_c   1.000
_cell.angle_alpha   90.00
_cell.angle_beta   90.00
_cell.angle_gamma   90.00
#
_symmetry.space_group_name_H-M   'P 1'
#
loop_
_entity.id
_entity.type
_entity.pdbx_description
1 polymer ?
#
loop_
_entity_poly.entity_id
_entity_poly.type
_entity_poly.pdbx_seq_one_letter_code
_entity_poly.pdbx_strand_id
1 'polypeptide(L)'
;MLLQQFTRAFHTTRIALAGVEKSALATLRKKTGYTFANCKKALEKHNNDINAAEKWLNEQAQSLGWSKATKLAERTTAQGLVGVLIHGNIGAMVEVNCETDFVARNEHFKNFVDHVSRICAKYTETTDFDGDLWKVRKKKLMIEYYQFCNV
;
A
#
# COMPACT_ATOMS: atom_id res chain seq x y z
N MET A 1 -57.18 -43.12 14.82
CA MET A 1 -56.95 -41.78 15.40
C MET A 1 -55.46 -41.46 15.27
N LEU A 2 -55.14 -40.65 14.24
CA LEU A 2 -53.99 -39.73 14.12
C LEU A 2 -52.59 -40.19 14.56
N LEU A 3 -51.84 -40.83 13.65
CA LEU A 3 -50.38 -40.71 13.63
C LEU A 3 -50.02 -39.56 12.67
N GLN A 4 -50.01 -38.32 13.18
CA GLN A 4 -49.48 -37.20 12.40
C GLN A 4 -47.95 -37.29 12.36
N GLN A 5 -47.43 -37.66 11.20
CA GLN A 5 -46.02 -37.54 10.86
C GLN A 5 -45.61 -36.07 10.99
N PHE A 6 -44.77 -35.76 11.97
CA PHE A 6 -44.08 -34.47 12.03
C PHE A 6 -43.04 -34.41 10.90
N THR A 7 -43.47 -34.06 9.69
CA THR A 7 -42.58 -33.56 8.65
C THR A 7 -42.17 -32.15 9.03
N ARG A 8 -41.10 -32.02 9.82
CA ARG A 8 -40.44 -30.72 9.99
C ARG A 8 -39.82 -30.33 8.65
N ALA A 9 -40.54 -29.50 7.89
CA ALA A 9 -39.97 -28.83 6.74
C ALA A 9 -38.94 -27.81 7.25
N PHE A 10 -37.66 -28.18 7.19
CA PHE A 10 -36.58 -27.21 7.32
C PHE A 10 -36.57 -26.33 6.07
N HIS A 11 -37.33 -25.23 6.13
CA HIS A 11 -37.12 -24.09 5.26
C HIS A 11 -35.78 -23.46 5.66
N THR A 12 -34.72 -23.76 4.92
CA THR A 12 -33.57 -22.87 4.87
C THR A 12 -33.90 -21.83 3.81
N THR A 13 -34.20 -20.59 4.19
CA THR A 13 -34.07 -19.48 3.25
C THR A 13 -32.59 -19.46 2.87
N ARG A 14 -32.26 -20.02 1.71
CA ARG A 14 -30.96 -19.80 1.10
C ARG A 14 -31.01 -18.36 0.64
N ILE A 15 -30.67 -17.42 1.51
CA ILE A 15 -30.34 -16.06 1.09
C ILE A 15 -29.15 -16.26 0.16
N ALA A 16 -29.39 -16.16 -1.15
CA ALA A 16 -28.34 -16.02 -2.12
C ALA A 16 -27.70 -14.65 -1.89
N LEU A 17 -26.88 -14.54 -0.84
CA LEU A 17 -25.84 -13.53 -0.78
C LEU A 17 -25.03 -13.78 -2.03
N ALA A 18 -25.16 -12.89 -3.01
CA ALA A 18 -24.37 -12.92 -4.22
C ALA A 18 -22.90 -12.97 -3.81
N GLY A 19 -22.33 -14.17 -3.78
CA GLY A 19 -20.96 -14.39 -3.36
C GLY A 19 -20.04 -13.67 -4.32
N VAL A 20 -18.91 -13.17 -3.81
CA VAL A 20 -17.88 -12.58 -4.65
C VAL A 20 -17.48 -13.59 -5.72
N GLU A 21 -17.56 -13.16 -6.98
CA GLU A 21 -17.26 -14.00 -8.12
C GLU A 21 -15.74 -14.28 -8.16
N LYS A 22 -15.36 -15.56 -8.22
CA LYS A 22 -13.95 -15.98 -8.09
C LYS A 22 -13.09 -15.45 -9.23
N SER A 23 -13.64 -15.37 -10.45
CA SER A 23 -12.92 -14.87 -11.61
C SER A 23 -12.69 -13.35 -11.53
N ALA A 24 -13.68 -12.59 -11.08
CA ALA A 24 -13.57 -11.16 -10.83
C ALA A 24 -12.55 -10.86 -9.73
N LEU A 25 -12.56 -11.64 -8.64
CA LEU A 25 -11.57 -11.51 -7.56
C LEU A 25 -10.14 -11.77 -8.05
N ALA A 26 -9.94 -12.82 -8.85
CA ALA A 26 -8.63 -13.14 -9.42
C ALA A 26 -8.17 -12.05 -10.41
N THR A 27 -9.08 -11.54 -11.24
CA THR A 27 -8.81 -10.48 -12.22
C THR A 27 -8.42 -9.18 -11.51
N LEU A 28 -9.18 -8.77 -10.50
CA LEU A 28 -8.91 -7.55 -9.74
C LEU A 28 -7.57 -7.62 -9.01
N ARG A 29 -7.23 -8.77 -8.40
CA ARG A 29 -5.92 -8.96 -7.76
C ARG A 29 -4.77 -8.93 -8.78
N LYS A 30 -4.90 -9.58 -9.93
CA LYS A 30 -3.87 -9.55 -10.98
C LYS A 30 -3.62 -8.14 -11.51
N LYS A 31 -4.69 -7.35 -11.64
CA LYS A 31 -4.61 -5.98 -12.15
C LYS A 31 -3.98 -5.02 -11.13
N THR A 32 -4.36 -5.13 -9.86
CA THR A 32 -4.03 -4.13 -8.83
C THR A 32 -2.92 -4.54 -7.86
N GLY A 33 -2.69 -5.83 -7.67
CA GLY A 33 -1.70 -6.35 -6.71
C GLY A 33 -2.15 -6.34 -5.24
N TYR A 34 -3.29 -5.74 -4.89
CA TYR A 34 -3.76 -5.69 -3.50
C TYR A 34 -4.10 -7.08 -2.93
N THR A 35 -4.12 -7.18 -1.59
CA THR A 35 -4.44 -8.43 -0.88
C THR A 35 -5.84 -8.95 -1.23
N PHE A 36 -6.01 -10.28 -1.28
CA PHE A 36 -7.31 -10.90 -1.57
C PHE A 36 -8.43 -10.41 -0.65
N ALA A 37 -8.13 -10.16 0.62
CA ALA A 37 -9.11 -9.64 1.58
C ALA A 37 -9.62 -8.25 1.19
N ASN A 38 -8.74 -7.37 0.71
CA ASN A 38 -9.11 -6.03 0.26
C ASN A 38 -9.88 -6.09 -1.06
N CYS A 39 -9.42 -6.90 -2.02
CA CYS A 39 -10.14 -7.09 -3.29
C CYS A 39 -11.54 -7.68 -3.07
N LYS A 40 -11.69 -8.61 -2.12
CA LYS A 40 -12.98 -9.19 -1.75
C LYS A 40 -13.92 -8.14 -1.17
N LYS A 41 -13.44 -7.34 -0.19
CA LYS A 41 -14.21 -6.24 0.40
C LYS A 41 -14.64 -5.20 -0.64
N ALA A 42 -13.77 -4.89 -1.58
CA ALA A 42 -14.07 -3.95 -2.67
C ALA A 42 -15.20 -4.48 -3.56
N LEU A 43 -15.12 -5.74 -3.98
CA LEU A 43 -16.15 -6.38 -4.80
C LEU A 43 -17.47 -6.56 -4.05
N GLU A 44 -17.45 -6.85 -2.75
CA GLU A 44 -18.65 -6.92 -1.89
C GLU A 44 -19.38 -5.58 -1.83
N LYS A 45 -18.64 -4.45 -1.76
CA LYS A 45 -19.23 -3.11 -1.69
C LYS A 45 -19.79 -2.61 -3.02
N HIS A 46 -19.23 -3.08 -4.14
CA HIS A 46 -19.58 -2.62 -5.48
C HIS A 46 -20.30 -3.67 -6.31
N ASN A 47 -20.94 -4.66 -5.67
CA ASN A 47 -21.74 -5.70 -6.35
C ASN A 47 -21.01 -6.41 -7.50
N ASN A 48 -19.74 -6.76 -7.30
CA ASN A 48 -18.84 -7.37 -8.29
C ASN A 48 -18.47 -6.49 -9.52
N ASP A 49 -18.71 -5.17 -9.48
CA ASP A 49 -18.15 -4.26 -10.48
C ASP A 49 -16.65 -4.06 -10.26
N ILE A 50 -15.85 -4.54 -11.22
CA ILE A 50 -14.39 -4.50 -11.18
C ILE A 50 -13.86 -3.06 -11.24
N ASN A 51 -14.45 -2.19 -12.05
CA ASN A 51 -13.94 -0.82 -12.25
C ASN A 51 -14.22 0.03 -11.02
N ALA A 52 -15.44 -0.07 -10.47
CA ALA A 52 -15.79 0.61 -9.22
C ALA A 52 -14.96 0.09 -8.04
N ALA A 53 -14.74 -1.24 -7.96
CA ALA A 53 -13.90 -1.84 -6.93
C ALA A 53 -12.44 -1.40 -7.02
N GLU A 54 -11.88 -1.27 -8.23
CA GLU A 54 -10.52 -0.77 -8.44
C GLU A 54 -10.37 0.69 -7.98
N LYS A 55 -11.32 1.55 -8.35
CA LYS A 55 -11.31 2.95 -7.90
C LYS A 55 -11.37 3.03 -6.38
N TRP A 56 -12.26 2.26 -5.76
CA TRP A 56 -12.37 2.18 -4.30
C TRP A 56 -11.07 1.69 -3.65
N LEU A 57 -10.41 0.67 -4.22
CA LEU A 57 -9.14 0.17 -3.71
C LEU A 57 -8.04 1.25 -3.74
N ASN A 58 -7.98 2.04 -4.81
CA ASN A 58 -7.00 3.12 -4.94
C ASN A 58 -7.25 4.25 -3.93
N GLU A 59 -8.51 4.64 -3.72
CA GLU A 59 -8.88 5.63 -2.70
C GLU A 59 -8.54 5.12 -1.29
N GLN A 60 -8.80 3.85 -1.02
CA GLN A 60 -8.50 3.23 0.28
C GLN A 60 -7.00 2.99 0.51
N ALA A 61 -6.21 2.86 -0.56
CA ALA A 61 -4.78 2.57 -0.45
C ALA A 61 -4.04 3.61 0.39
N GLN A 62 -4.41 4.89 0.29
CA GLN A 62 -3.80 5.97 1.06
C GLN A 62 -4.11 5.84 2.55
N SER A 63 -5.39 5.72 2.89
CA SER A 63 -5.84 5.63 4.30
C SER A 63 -5.30 4.38 5.00
N LEU A 64 -5.39 3.22 4.33
CA LEU A 64 -4.83 1.97 4.84
C LEU A 64 -3.30 2.02 4.91
N GLY A 65 -2.67 2.74 3.98
CA GLY A 65 -1.25 3.03 3.94
C GLY A 65 -0.77 3.73 5.19
N TRP A 66 -1.36 4.89 5.52
CA TRP A 66 -1.00 5.67 6.70
C TRP A 66 -1.21 4.91 8.01
N SER A 67 -2.33 4.17 8.13
CA SER A 67 -2.60 3.37 9.32
C SER A 67 -1.55 2.27 9.53
N LYS A 68 -1.15 1.59 8.45
CA LYS A 68 -0.10 0.57 8.51
C LYS A 68 1.26 1.18 8.80
N ALA A 69 1.66 2.22 8.07
CA ALA A 69 2.93 2.90 8.28
C ALA A 69 3.10 3.36 9.75
N THR A 70 2.05 3.89 10.36
CA THR A 70 2.06 4.28 11.78
C THR A 70 2.35 3.10 12.71
N LYS A 71 1.72 1.94 12.46
CA LYS A 71 1.93 0.72 13.26
C LYS A 71 3.32 0.09 13.05
N LEU A 72 3.89 0.24 11.85
CA LEU A 72 5.20 -0.30 11.52
C LEU A 72 6.35 0.65 11.91
N ALA A 73 6.07 1.93 12.20
CA ALA A 73 7.09 2.94 12.51
C ALA A 73 7.93 2.65 13.76
N GLU A 74 7.43 1.83 14.68
CA GLU A 74 8.13 1.44 15.91
C GLU A 74 9.09 0.26 15.70
N ARG A 75 9.05 -0.39 14.53
CA ARG A 75 9.89 -1.56 14.22
C ARG A 75 11.28 -1.13 13.76
N THR A 76 12.29 -1.92 14.13
CA THR A 76 13.68 -1.66 13.75
C THR A 76 13.89 -1.94 12.25
N THR A 77 14.41 -0.94 11.53
CA THR A 77 14.76 -1.05 10.10
C THR A 77 16.27 -0.88 9.93
N ALA A 78 16.99 -2.00 9.84
CA ALA A 78 18.46 -2.02 9.76
C ALA A 78 18.99 -2.28 8.33
N GLN A 79 18.10 -2.62 7.38
CA GLN A 79 18.44 -2.82 5.98
C GLN A 79 17.98 -1.61 5.16
N GLY A 80 18.34 -1.53 3.88
CA GLY A 80 17.94 -0.41 3.02
C GLY A 80 18.81 -0.22 1.81
N LEU A 81 18.65 0.94 1.17
CA LEU A 81 19.52 1.42 0.10
C LEU A 81 19.91 2.87 0.33
N VAL A 82 21.11 3.23 -0.13
CA VAL A 82 21.54 4.61 -0.27
C VAL A 82 21.41 4.98 -1.75
N GLY A 83 20.57 5.98 -2.03
CA GLY A 83 20.43 6.59 -3.35
C GLY A 83 21.37 7.79 -3.47
N VAL A 84 22.12 7.86 -4.56
CA VAL A 84 22.96 9.02 -4.89
C VAL A 84 22.57 9.49 -6.28
N LEU A 85 22.22 10.77 -6.40
CA LEU A 85 21.91 11.41 -7.66
C LEU A 85 22.78 12.66 -7.81
N ILE A 86 23.41 12.79 -8.97
CA ILE A 86 24.16 13.99 -9.35
C ILE A 86 23.53 14.53 -10.63
N HIS A 87 23.11 15.79 -10.61
CA HIS A 87 22.57 16.49 -11.76
C HIS A 87 23.28 17.84 -11.91
N GLY A 88 24.18 17.94 -12.90
CA GLY A 88 25.04 19.10 -13.05
C GLY A 88 25.93 19.32 -11.82
N ASN A 89 25.77 20.47 -11.16
CA ASN A 89 26.50 20.83 -9.94
C ASN A 89 25.74 20.50 -8.63
N ILE A 90 24.59 19.85 -8.74
CA ILE A 90 23.73 19.51 -7.59
C ILE A 90 23.85 18.02 -7.30
N GLY A 91 24.14 17.67 -6.06
CA GLY A 91 24.20 16.31 -5.56
C GLY A 91 23.18 16.09 -4.46
N ALA A 92 22.43 14.99 -4.54
CA ALA A 92 21.56 14.52 -3.48
C ALA A 92 21.96 13.10 -3.06
N MET A 93 22.03 12.87 -1.75
CA MET A 93 22.23 11.56 -1.16
C MET A 93 21.10 11.29 -0.17
N VAL A 94 20.43 10.15 -0.33
CA VAL A 94 19.31 9.75 0.51
C VAL A 94 19.53 8.34 1.02
N GLU A 95 19.29 8.11 2.30
CA GLU A 95 19.24 6.78 2.89
C GLU A 95 17.78 6.41 3.11
N VAL A 96 17.36 5.27 2.57
CA VAL A 96 16.00 4.75 2.73
C VAL A 96 16.10 3.34 3.30
N ASN A 97 15.65 3.18 4.55
CA ASN A 97 15.73 1.93 5.28
C ASN A 97 14.45 1.08 5.13
N CYS A 98 14.62 -0.24 5.27
CA CYS A 98 13.57 -1.24 5.29
C CYS A 98 13.90 -2.36 6.30
N GLU A 99 12.93 -3.24 6.58
CA GLU A 99 13.12 -4.32 7.57
C GLU A 99 14.07 -5.41 7.07
N THR A 100 13.96 -5.80 5.80
CA THR A 100 14.69 -6.94 5.22
C THR A 100 15.37 -6.58 3.91
N ASP A 101 16.43 -7.32 3.56
CA ASP A 101 17.18 -7.14 2.32
C ASP A 101 16.39 -7.56 1.07
N PHE A 102 15.44 -8.49 1.21
CA PHE A 102 14.52 -8.87 0.14
C PHE A 102 13.72 -7.67 -0.40
N VAL A 103 13.30 -6.76 0.49
CA VAL A 103 12.60 -5.53 0.09
C VAL A 103 13.55 -4.59 -0.62
N ALA A 104 14.77 -4.40 -0.10
CA ALA A 104 15.79 -3.53 -0.71
C ALA A 104 16.15 -3.95 -2.14
N ARG A 105 16.09 -5.25 -2.46
CA ARG A 105 16.43 -5.76 -3.80
C ARG A 105 15.29 -5.61 -4.82
N ASN A 106 14.06 -5.35 -4.38
CA ASN A 106 12.89 -5.20 -5.23
C ASN A 106 13.01 -3.97 -6.15
N GLU A 107 12.65 -4.12 -7.42
CA GLU A 107 12.67 -3.03 -8.41
C GLU A 107 11.77 -1.86 -8.01
N HIS A 108 10.60 -2.12 -7.43
CA HIS A 108 9.72 -1.06 -6.93
C HIS A 108 10.38 -0.22 -5.82
N PHE A 109 11.16 -0.86 -4.94
CA PHE A 109 11.86 -0.16 -3.88
C PHE A 109 13.02 0.67 -4.45
N LYS A 110 13.78 0.12 -5.41
CA LYS A 110 14.83 0.87 -6.12
C LYS A 110 14.28 2.10 -6.84
N ASN A 111 13.16 1.95 -7.55
CA ASN A 111 12.50 3.05 -8.24
C ASN A 111 11.97 4.11 -7.26
N PHE A 112 11.50 3.69 -6.08
CA PHE A 112 11.11 4.62 -5.01
C PHE A 112 12.32 5.44 -4.52
N VAL A 113 13.46 4.80 -4.25
CA VAL A 113 14.69 5.50 -3.81
C VAL A 113 15.21 6.48 -4.87
N ASP A 114 15.18 6.10 -6.16
CA ASP A 114 15.52 7.00 -7.26
C ASP A 114 14.58 8.21 -7.31
N HIS A 115 13.27 7.99 -7.18
CA HIS A 115 12.29 9.07 -7.18
C HIS A 115 12.49 10.04 -6.01
N VAL A 116 12.75 9.52 -4.80
CA VAL A 116 13.07 10.33 -3.62
C VAL A 116 14.35 11.15 -3.86
N SER A 117 15.39 10.54 -4.42
CA SER A 117 16.65 11.22 -4.75
C SER A 117 16.43 12.40 -5.70
N ARG A 118 15.59 12.22 -6.73
CA ARG A 118 15.22 13.28 -7.70
C ARG A 118 14.45 14.42 -7.04
N ILE A 119 13.50 14.11 -6.17
CA ILE A 119 12.74 15.12 -5.43
C ILE A 119 13.68 15.96 -4.56
N CYS A 120 14.61 15.31 -3.84
CA CYS A 120 15.60 16.01 -3.03
C CYS A 120 16.50 16.94 -3.87
N ALA A 121 17.03 16.46 -5.00
CA ALA A 121 17.84 17.28 -5.90
C ALA A 121 17.05 18.48 -6.47
N LYS A 122 15.78 18.27 -6.83
CA LYS A 122 14.93 19.36 -7.30
C LYS A 122 14.61 20.37 -6.20
N TYR A 123 14.41 19.92 -4.96
CA TYR A 123 14.12 20.80 -3.83
C TYR A 123 15.28 21.77 -3.54
N THR A 124 16.53 21.32 -3.74
CA THR A 124 17.73 22.15 -3.60
C THR A 124 17.88 23.19 -4.72
N GLU A 125 17.22 23.02 -5.87
CA GLU A 125 17.19 24.05 -6.92
C GLU A 125 16.21 25.19 -6.57
N THR A 126 15.12 24.86 -5.87
CA THR A 126 14.04 25.81 -5.58
C THR A 126 14.22 26.60 -4.29
N THR A 127 15.12 26.17 -3.41
CA THR A 127 15.26 26.72 -2.05
C THR A 127 16.68 27.25 -1.85
N ASP A 128 16.80 28.53 -1.50
CA ASP A 128 18.09 29.09 -1.08
C ASP A 128 18.54 28.48 0.25
N PHE A 129 19.81 28.09 0.31
CA PHE A 129 20.38 27.45 1.49
C PHE A 129 20.66 28.51 2.57
N ASP A 130 19.82 28.56 3.62
CA ASP A 130 19.87 29.54 4.72
C ASP A 130 21.06 29.34 5.71
N GLY A 131 22.13 28.67 5.27
CA GLY A 131 23.42 28.55 5.99
C GLY A 131 23.44 27.71 7.28
N ASP A 132 22.30 27.38 7.87
CA ASP A 132 22.22 26.62 9.13
C ASP A 132 22.32 25.10 8.92
N LEU A 133 23.57 24.61 8.76
CA LEU A 133 23.92 23.18 8.64
C LEU A 133 23.43 22.29 9.81
N TRP A 134 23.13 22.87 10.98
CA TRP A 134 22.84 22.16 12.23
C TRP A 134 21.34 22.01 12.55
N LYS A 135 20.44 22.60 11.75
CA LYS A 135 18.98 22.44 11.93
C LYS A 135 18.41 21.13 11.39
N VAL A 136 19.23 20.29 10.72
CA VAL A 136 18.85 18.91 10.35
C VAL A 136 18.98 17.96 11.55
N ARG A 137 18.56 18.41 12.73
CA ARG A 137 18.53 17.60 13.95
C ARG A 137 17.15 16.98 14.07
N LYS A 138 17.00 15.75 13.57
CA LYS A 138 15.81 14.88 13.72
C LYS A 138 14.45 15.59 13.61
N LYS A 139 14.29 16.59 12.74
CA LYS A 139 12.95 16.89 12.23
C LYS A 139 12.69 15.87 11.14
N LYS A 140 12.15 14.74 11.58
CA LYS A 140 11.43 13.72 10.82
C LYS A 140 11.02 14.29 9.47
N LEU A 141 11.88 14.14 8.45
CA LEU A 141 11.46 14.31 7.07
C LEU A 141 10.54 13.11 6.85
N MET A 142 9.26 13.29 7.20
CA MET A 142 8.19 12.41 6.75
C MET A 142 8.09 12.64 5.25
N ILE A 143 9.00 12.01 4.50
CA ILE A 143 8.68 11.62 3.14
C ILE A 143 7.59 10.58 3.31
N GLU A 144 6.36 11.00 3.00
CA GLU A 144 5.17 10.21 3.18
C GLU A 144 5.38 8.81 2.61
N TYR A 145 5.21 7.85 3.51
CA TYR A 145 5.46 6.45 3.31
C TYR A 145 4.40 5.88 2.34
N TYR A 146 4.64 5.95 1.04
CA TYR A 146 3.89 5.14 0.07
C TYR A 146 4.44 3.72 0.07
N GLN A 147 3.75 2.93 0.89
CA GLN A 147 3.81 1.49 1.10
C GLN A 147 4.09 0.65 -0.16
N PHE A 148 5.25 -0.02 -0.19
CA PHE A 148 5.43 -1.29 -0.93
C PHE A 148 5.48 -2.46 0.06
N CYS A 149 4.37 -2.67 0.79
CA CYS A 149 4.05 -3.99 1.33
C CYS A 149 3.09 -4.68 0.36
N ASN A 150 3.65 -5.21 -0.73
CA ASN A 150 3.04 -6.32 -1.45
C ASN A 150 3.72 -7.61 -0.98
N VAL A 151 3.14 -8.19 0.08
CA VAL A 151 3.11 -9.64 0.32
C VAL A 151 1.65 -10.06 0.15
#